data_AF-A0A959A759-F1
#
_entry.id   AF-A0A959A759-F1
#
_cell.length_a   1.000
_cell.length_b   1.000
_cell.length_c   1.000
_cell.angle_alpha   90.00
_cell.angle_beta   90.00
_cell.angle_gamma   90.00
#
_symmetry.space_group_name_H-M   'P 1'
#
loop_
_entity.id
_entity.type
_entity.pdbx_description
1 polymer ?
#
loop_
_entity_poly.entity_id
_entity_poly.type
_entity_poly.pdbx_seq_one_letter_code
_entity_poly.pdbx_strand_id
1 'polypeptide(L)'
;MITTHQIIHGDSRQMNLVADRSVHLVVTSPPYWQLKDYGSDNQIGYHEDYETYINHLNLVWKECHRVLENGCRLCVNIGDQFARAVFYGRYKVIPIRTEIIKCCESLGFDYMGAIIWQKQTTTNTTGGASLMGSFPTPRNGILSIDYEFILIFKKLGKPPKVSKAIKEQSKMTTEEWKEYFSGHWYFGGARQDGHIAMFPEELPRRLIKMFAFKGETVLDPFMGSGTTNLAAMNLERNSIGYEINEEFIQIAKKKLNIEGAGQGTVKYELSADTINLNIDQELGKLPYRFIDYHNLDKKVDPKQYQFGSRIDGQSARRETYFSVKEVISPELIRLNDDRIVRLIGVVEKAHINREAVQFLVDKTRGQKVFLKSDSHEMDENNRPLCYVYLKNKTFLNAHLIKAGLAGPDTVSEYKYRDKFLKLAAQAG
;
A
#
# COMPACT_ATOMS: atom_id res chain seq x y z
N MET A 1 1.06 -25.96 24.39
CA MET A 1 0.54 -24.74 25.07
C MET A 1 -0.55 -24.20 24.18
N ILE A 2 -1.69 -23.79 24.73
CA ILE A 2 -2.75 -23.17 23.93
C ILE A 2 -2.41 -21.68 23.79
N THR A 3 -2.35 -21.15 22.57
CA THR A 3 -2.18 -19.70 22.33
C THR A 3 -3.51 -19.05 21.98
N THR A 4 -3.66 -17.78 22.33
CA THR A 4 -4.84 -16.96 22.03
C THR A 4 -4.46 -15.83 21.07
N HIS A 5 -5.24 -15.68 20.00
CA HIS A 5 -5.03 -14.68 18.96
C HIS A 5 -6.29 -13.84 18.81
N GLN A 6 -6.22 -12.59 19.27
CA GLN A 6 -7.31 -11.65 19.25
C GLN A 6 -7.18 -10.72 18.03
N ILE A 7 -8.28 -10.56 17.29
CA ILE A 7 -8.44 -9.56 16.24
C ILE A 7 -9.52 -8.58 16.68
N ILE A 8 -9.16 -7.30 16.73
CA ILE A 8 -10.01 -6.22 17.19
C ILE A 8 -10.30 -5.31 16.01
N HIS A 9 -11.56 -5.22 15.61
CA HIS A 9 -12.01 -4.16 14.72
C HIS A 9 -12.12 -2.87 15.52
N GLY A 10 -11.21 -1.92 15.33
CA GLY A 10 -11.18 -0.69 16.10
C GLY A 10 -10.04 0.24 15.72
N ASP A 11 -10.07 1.43 16.30
CA ASP A 11 -9.07 2.48 16.09
C ASP A 11 -8.00 2.43 17.17
N SER A 12 -6.75 2.18 16.80
CA SER A 12 -5.64 2.02 17.75
C SER A 12 -5.18 3.31 18.44
N ARG A 13 -5.77 4.48 18.11
CA ARG A 13 -5.63 5.70 18.93
C ARG A 13 -6.26 5.54 20.31
N GLN A 14 -7.13 4.54 20.50
CA GLN A 14 -7.72 4.17 21.77
C GLN A 14 -7.94 2.64 21.85
N MET A 15 -7.16 1.93 22.66
CA MET A 15 -7.20 0.46 22.77
C MET A 15 -7.93 0.01 24.05
N ASN A 16 -9.24 0.24 24.16
CA ASN A 16 -10.01 0.00 25.39
C ASN A 16 -10.07 -1.48 25.79
N LEU A 17 -10.03 -2.38 24.80
CA LEU A 17 -10.10 -3.82 25.03
C LEU A 17 -8.75 -4.44 25.45
N VAL A 18 -7.69 -3.64 25.55
CA VAL A 18 -6.36 -4.10 25.97
C VAL A 18 -6.02 -3.49 27.33
N ALA A 19 -5.82 -4.35 28.32
CA ALA A 19 -5.49 -3.94 29.67
C ALA A 19 -4.10 -3.30 29.74
N ASP A 20 -3.92 -2.39 30.70
CA ASP A 20 -2.61 -1.81 31.02
C ASP A 20 -1.59 -2.91 31.32
N ARG A 21 -0.37 -2.76 30.79
CA ARG A 21 0.75 -3.68 31.06
C ARG A 21 0.43 -5.16 30.79
N SER A 22 -0.33 -5.46 29.74
CA SER A 22 -0.71 -6.84 29.36
C SER A 22 0.07 -7.38 28.16
N VAL A 23 0.78 -6.52 27.43
CA VAL A 23 1.53 -6.84 26.21
C VAL A 23 3.02 -6.92 26.52
N HIS A 24 3.76 -7.83 25.89
CA HIS A 24 5.18 -8.07 26.14
C HIS A 24 6.08 -7.60 24.99
N LEU A 25 5.50 -7.41 23.80
CA LEU A 25 6.19 -6.88 22.64
C LEU A 25 5.18 -6.21 21.72
N VAL A 26 5.49 -5.01 21.22
CA VAL A 26 4.76 -4.42 20.09
C VAL A 26 5.64 -4.52 18.85
N VAL A 27 5.11 -5.05 17.75
CA VAL A 27 5.77 -5.04 16.43
C VAL A 27 4.77 -4.52 15.41
N THR A 28 5.14 -3.46 14.70
CA THR A 28 4.21 -2.83 13.76
C THR A 28 4.90 -2.03 12.67
N SER A 29 4.11 -1.60 11.69
CA SER A 29 4.47 -0.61 10.67
C SER A 29 3.29 0.34 10.53
N PRO A 30 3.43 1.64 10.87
CA PRO A 30 2.33 2.57 10.77
C PRO A 30 1.92 2.77 9.30
N PRO A 31 0.68 3.23 9.05
CA PRO A 31 0.24 3.59 7.72
C PRO A 31 1.14 4.72 7.18
N TYR A 32 1.69 4.54 5.97
CA TYR A 32 2.55 5.56 5.35
C TYR A 32 1.72 6.77 4.92
N TRP A 33 2.20 7.97 5.26
CA TRP A 33 1.54 9.22 4.94
C TRP A 33 1.29 9.39 3.43
N GLN A 34 0.03 9.61 3.04
CA GLN A 34 -0.45 9.82 1.67
C GLN A 34 -0.05 8.75 0.64
N LEU A 35 0.45 7.58 1.06
CA LEU A 35 0.95 6.57 0.13
C LEU A 35 -0.14 5.58 -0.31
N LYS A 36 -1.04 5.23 0.61
CA LYS A 36 -2.10 4.24 0.39
C LYS A 36 -3.40 4.69 1.04
N ASP A 37 -4.49 4.48 0.31
CA ASP A 37 -5.85 4.61 0.79
C ASP A 37 -6.30 3.22 1.23
N TYR A 38 -6.45 3.04 2.54
CA TYR A 38 -6.88 1.81 3.17
C TYR A 38 -8.41 1.75 3.33
N GLY A 39 -9.19 2.57 2.62
CA GLY A 39 -10.63 2.39 2.48
C GLY A 39 -11.46 2.73 3.72
N SER A 40 -10.93 3.53 4.64
CA SER A 40 -11.64 3.99 5.85
C SER A 40 -11.47 5.50 6.02
N ASP A 41 -12.58 6.22 6.21
CA ASP A 41 -12.57 7.68 6.42
C ASP A 41 -11.81 8.10 7.68
N ASN A 42 -11.66 7.18 8.64
CA ASN A 42 -10.96 7.41 9.91
C ASN A 42 -9.47 6.98 9.87
N GLN A 43 -8.97 6.56 8.71
CA GLN A 43 -7.58 6.11 8.55
C GLN A 43 -6.58 7.24 8.85
N ILE A 44 -5.54 6.93 9.63
CA ILE A 44 -4.40 7.82 9.83
C ILE A 44 -3.56 7.93 8.54
N GLY A 45 -3.27 9.17 8.15
CA GLY A 45 -2.28 9.51 7.13
C GLY A 45 -2.78 9.66 5.69
N TYR A 46 -4.01 9.30 5.36
CA TYR A 46 -4.61 9.60 4.06
C TYR A 46 -5.43 10.89 4.15
N HIS A 47 -5.28 11.81 3.19
CA HIS A 47 -5.88 13.16 3.19
C HIS A 47 -5.52 14.11 4.35
N GLU A 48 -4.66 13.70 5.29
CA GLU A 48 -4.13 14.55 6.35
C GLU A 48 -2.91 15.37 5.90
N ASP A 49 -2.71 16.55 6.48
CA ASP A 49 -1.39 17.19 6.46
C ASP A 49 -0.39 16.41 7.34
N TYR A 50 0.88 16.74 7.19
CA TYR A 50 1.95 16.00 7.86
C TYR A 50 1.89 16.15 9.38
N GLU A 51 1.49 17.32 9.86
CA GLU A 51 1.39 17.62 11.28
C GLU A 51 0.32 16.76 11.94
N THR A 52 -0.88 16.75 11.36
CA THR A 52 -2.03 15.95 11.81
C THR A 52 -1.68 14.47 11.82
N TYR A 53 -1.06 13.97 10.75
CA TYR A 53 -0.63 12.57 10.64
C TYR A 53 0.30 12.15 11.78
N ILE A 54 1.37 12.91 12.03
CA ILE A 54 2.33 12.60 13.10
C ILE A 54 1.65 12.64 14.47
N ASN A 55 0.81 13.66 14.71
CA ASN A 55 0.12 13.80 15.99
C ASN A 55 -0.91 12.69 16.24
N HIS A 56 -1.57 12.17 15.19
CA HIS A 56 -2.41 10.97 15.30
C HIS A 56 -1.61 9.71 15.62
N LEU A 57 -0.43 9.52 15.02
CA LEU A 57 0.47 8.42 15.41
C LEU A 57 0.91 8.52 16.88
N ASN A 58 1.15 9.74 17.38
CA ASN A 58 1.54 9.96 18.78
C ASN A 58 0.50 9.46 19.79
N LEU A 59 -0.80 9.51 19.45
CA LEU A 59 -1.86 8.90 20.26
C LEU A 59 -1.73 7.38 20.31
N VAL A 60 -1.39 6.74 19.19
CA VAL A 60 -1.15 5.28 19.14
C VAL A 60 0.09 4.91 19.95
N TRP A 61 1.17 5.70 19.90
CA TRP A 61 2.37 5.46 20.70
C TRP A 61 2.12 5.61 22.20
N LYS A 62 1.26 6.55 22.60
CA LYS A 62 0.78 6.69 23.99
C LYS A 62 0.05 5.42 24.44
N GLU A 63 -0.85 4.88 23.62
CA GLU A 63 -1.56 3.64 23.94
C GLU A 63 -0.62 2.44 23.97
N CYS A 64 0.34 2.35 23.03
CA CYS A 64 1.40 1.33 23.06
C CYS A 64 2.21 1.40 24.36
N HIS A 65 2.54 2.61 24.84
CA HIS A 65 3.20 2.77 26.13
C HIS A 65 2.33 2.26 27.28
N ARG A 66 1.03 2.56 27.30
CA ARG A 66 0.10 2.12 28.35
C ARG A 66 0.01 0.59 28.44
N VAL A 67 -0.23 -0.08 27.32
CA VAL A 67 -0.50 -1.53 27.27
C VAL A 67 0.75 -2.39 27.39
N LEU A 68 1.93 -1.88 27.04
CA LEU A 68 3.18 -2.61 27.13
C LEU A 68 3.62 -2.78 28.60
N GLU A 69 4.07 -3.98 28.95
CA GLU A 69 4.63 -4.28 30.27
C GLU A 69 5.98 -3.55 30.46
N ASN A 70 6.34 -3.30 31.72
CA ASN A 70 7.61 -2.66 32.03
C ASN A 70 8.79 -3.53 31.57
N GLY A 71 9.88 -2.92 31.09
CA GLY A 71 11.07 -3.64 30.63
C GLY A 71 10.94 -4.31 29.26
N CYS A 72 9.74 -4.32 28.68
CA CYS A 72 9.44 -4.84 27.35
C CYS A 72 9.65 -3.80 26.25
N ARG A 73 9.47 -4.20 24.98
CA ARG A 73 9.87 -3.39 23.82
C ARG A 73 8.74 -3.06 22.84
N LEU A 74 8.89 -1.91 22.19
CA LEU A 74 8.12 -1.47 21.03
C LEU A 74 9.09 -1.42 19.83
N CYS A 75 8.73 -2.10 18.74
CA CYS A 75 9.47 -2.14 17.51
C CYS A 75 8.62 -1.58 16.37
N VAL A 76 9.11 -0.53 15.70
CA VAL A 76 8.37 0.18 14.65
C VAL A 76 9.16 0.16 13.35
N ASN A 77 8.65 -0.55 12.35
CA ASN A 77 9.18 -0.49 10.99
C ASN A 77 8.66 0.75 10.27
N ILE A 78 9.55 1.63 9.82
CA ILE A 78 9.18 2.86 9.13
C ILE A 78 10.27 3.29 8.14
N GLY A 79 9.86 3.67 6.93
CA GLY A 79 10.73 4.35 5.97
C GLY A 79 10.53 5.86 6.01
N ASP A 80 11.62 6.62 5.92
CA ASP A 80 11.51 8.05 5.61
C ASP A 80 10.97 8.22 4.18
N GLN A 81 10.05 9.17 3.99
CA GLN A 81 9.32 9.29 2.73
C GLN A 81 9.92 10.36 1.82
N PHE A 82 10.03 10.05 0.53
CA PHE A 82 10.44 11.03 -0.47
C PHE A 82 9.24 11.86 -0.95
N ALA A 83 9.23 13.14 -0.57
CA ALA A 83 8.28 14.15 -1.01
C ALA A 83 8.67 14.67 -2.40
N ARG A 84 7.79 14.49 -3.40
CA ARG A 84 8.02 14.96 -4.78
C ARG A 84 7.72 16.46 -4.93
N ALA A 85 8.49 17.14 -5.77
CA ALA A 85 8.33 18.57 -6.03
C ALA A 85 6.92 18.98 -6.52
N VAL A 86 6.18 18.07 -7.18
CA VAL A 86 4.80 18.33 -7.65
C VAL A 86 3.84 18.66 -6.50
N PHE A 87 4.06 18.08 -5.32
CA PHE A 87 3.20 18.30 -4.15
C PHE A 87 3.75 19.39 -3.22
N TYR A 88 5.08 19.55 -3.21
CA TYR A 88 5.79 20.28 -2.15
C TYR A 88 6.60 21.47 -2.66
N GLY A 89 6.51 21.80 -3.95
CA GLY A 89 7.29 22.85 -4.61
C GLY A 89 8.79 22.54 -4.74
N ARG A 90 9.31 21.56 -3.99
CA ARG A 90 10.70 21.08 -3.99
C ARG A 90 10.75 19.60 -3.59
N TYR A 91 11.84 18.92 -3.94
CA TYR A 91 12.13 17.59 -3.41
C TYR A 91 12.58 17.67 -1.95
N LYS A 92 12.04 16.81 -1.08
CA LYS A 92 12.38 16.75 0.35
C LYS A 92 12.27 15.30 0.84
N VAL A 93 13.14 14.90 1.75
CA VAL A 93 12.91 13.68 2.54
C VAL A 93 12.16 14.07 3.81
N ILE A 94 11.08 13.36 4.10
CA ILE A 94 10.24 13.54 5.27
C ILE A 94 10.75 12.59 6.35
N PRO A 95 11.35 13.10 7.44
CA PRO A 95 12.03 12.28 8.42
C PRO A 95 11.05 11.73 9.48
N ILE A 96 10.05 10.94 9.05
CA ILE A 96 8.97 10.40 9.89
C ILE A 96 9.53 9.72 11.14
N ARG A 97 10.62 8.96 10.98
CA ARG A 97 11.27 8.24 12.09
C ARG A 97 11.68 9.16 13.24
N THR A 98 12.09 10.39 12.93
CA THR A 98 12.63 11.34 13.93
C THR A 98 11.53 11.80 14.86
N GLU A 99 10.34 12.01 14.31
CA GLU A 99 9.19 12.47 15.07
C GLU A 99 8.61 11.34 15.94
N ILE A 100 8.64 10.09 15.45
CA ILE A 100 8.33 8.91 16.27
C ILE A 100 9.31 8.79 17.45
N ILE A 101 10.63 8.93 17.21
CA ILE A 101 11.64 8.86 18.28
C ILE A 101 11.37 9.91 19.36
N LYS A 102 11.18 11.19 18.97
CA LYS A 102 10.90 12.27 19.94
C LYS A 102 9.64 12.00 20.76
N CYS A 103 8.56 11.57 20.11
CA CYS A 103 7.34 11.26 20.82
C CYS A 103 7.54 10.10 21.81
N CYS A 104 8.11 8.98 21.38
CA CYS A 104 8.33 7.82 22.24
C CYS A 104 9.22 8.16 23.45
N GLU A 105 10.32 8.87 23.25
CA GLU A 105 11.18 9.37 24.34
C GLU A 105 10.39 10.22 25.34
N SER A 106 9.58 11.17 24.84
CA SER A 106 8.76 12.03 25.70
C SER A 106 7.68 11.27 26.49
N LEU A 107 7.24 10.11 26.01
CA LEU A 107 6.27 9.24 26.68
C LEU A 107 6.91 8.35 27.76
N GLY A 108 8.24 8.32 27.86
CA GLY A 108 8.99 7.53 28.84
C GLY A 108 9.57 6.21 28.31
N PHE A 109 9.69 6.07 26.99
CA PHE A 109 10.50 5.00 26.39
C PHE A 109 11.98 5.40 26.32
N ASP A 110 12.88 4.43 26.48
CA ASP A 110 14.27 4.56 26.06
C ASP A 110 14.41 4.12 24.59
N TYR A 111 14.95 4.97 23.73
CA TYR A 111 15.37 4.61 22.38
C TYR A 111 16.64 3.77 22.44
N MET A 112 16.53 2.53 21.97
CA MET A 112 17.60 1.53 22.01
C MET A 112 18.41 1.49 20.71
N GLY A 113 18.15 2.40 19.77
CA GLY A 113 18.70 2.39 18.42
C GLY A 113 17.73 1.84 17.38
N ALA A 114 18.24 1.64 16.17
CA ALA A 114 17.47 1.13 15.05
C ALA A 114 18.26 0.09 14.26
N ILE A 115 17.54 -0.86 13.67
CA ILE A 115 18.07 -1.77 12.66
C ILE A 115 17.76 -1.17 11.29
N ILE A 116 18.77 -1.14 10.42
CA ILE A 116 18.60 -0.73 9.01
C ILE A 116 18.22 -1.98 8.22
N TRP A 117 16.97 -2.05 7.78
CA TRP A 117 16.50 -3.11 6.90
C TRP A 117 16.66 -2.68 5.45
N GLN A 118 17.67 -3.22 4.78
CA GLN A 118 17.88 -2.98 3.36
C GLN A 118 17.07 -3.98 2.54
N LYS A 119 16.14 -3.47 1.72
CA LYS A 119 15.29 -4.28 0.87
C LYS A 119 16.06 -4.62 -0.39
N GLN A 120 16.31 -5.92 -0.61
CA GLN A 120 16.81 -6.37 -1.91
C GLN A 120 15.76 -6.02 -2.99
N THR A 121 15.99 -4.92 -3.71
CA THR A 121 15.14 -4.48 -4.81
C THR A 121 15.97 -4.38 -6.07
N THR A 122 15.42 -4.84 -7.19
CA THR A 122 15.93 -4.56 -8.53
C THR A 122 15.62 -3.11 -8.89
N THR A 123 16.21 -2.12 -8.19
CA THR A 123 16.14 -0.67 -8.51
C THR A 123 14.75 -0.15 -8.96
N ASN A 124 13.69 -0.75 -8.44
CA ASN A 124 12.31 -0.43 -8.74
C ASN A 124 11.55 -0.57 -7.42
N THR A 125 11.96 0.24 -6.45
CA THR A 125 11.21 0.47 -5.22
C THR A 125 9.81 0.96 -5.58
N THR A 126 8.83 0.73 -4.70
CA THR A 126 7.47 1.28 -4.82
C THR A 126 7.58 2.81 -4.70
N GLY A 127 7.80 3.47 -5.83
CA GLY A 127 8.29 4.86 -5.89
C GLY A 127 9.18 5.16 -7.09
N GLY A 128 9.77 4.14 -7.73
CA GLY A 128 10.41 4.21 -9.04
C GLY A 128 11.55 5.22 -9.11
N ALA A 129 12.50 5.19 -8.18
CA ALA A 129 13.68 6.03 -8.28
C ALA A 129 14.73 5.36 -9.18
N SER A 130 14.63 5.58 -10.49
CA SER A 130 15.85 5.83 -11.28
C SER A 130 16.66 6.90 -10.56
N LEU A 131 17.99 6.81 -10.46
CA LEU A 131 18.85 7.86 -9.88
C LEU A 131 18.35 9.25 -10.32
N MET A 132 17.70 9.96 -9.40
CA MET A 132 17.02 11.23 -9.71
C MET A 132 18.02 12.37 -9.58
N GLY A 133 17.86 13.39 -10.40
CA GLY A 133 18.74 14.55 -10.41
C GLY A 133 19.25 14.88 -11.81
N SER A 134 20.14 15.84 -11.88
CA SER A 134 20.72 16.31 -13.14
C SER A 134 21.79 15.35 -13.67
N PHE A 135 21.51 14.05 -13.85
CA PHE A 135 22.49 13.10 -14.38
C PHE A 135 22.97 13.52 -15.79
N PRO A 136 24.29 13.42 -16.11
CA PRO A 136 25.42 13.04 -15.26
C PRO A 136 26.07 14.22 -14.51
N THR A 137 25.50 15.42 -14.57
CA THR A 137 26.04 16.63 -13.97
C THR A 137 25.90 16.69 -12.43
N PRO A 138 26.92 17.18 -11.70
CA PRO A 138 26.88 17.26 -10.25
C PRO A 138 25.93 18.36 -9.74
N ARG A 139 25.60 18.33 -8.43
CA ARG A 139 24.77 19.26 -7.60
C ARG A 139 23.36 18.81 -7.25
N ASN A 140 22.61 18.20 -8.17
CA ASN A 140 21.19 17.88 -7.95
C ASN A 140 20.90 16.38 -7.84
N GLY A 141 21.92 15.54 -7.68
CA GLY A 141 21.73 14.09 -7.48
C GLY A 141 21.00 13.79 -6.17
N ILE A 142 20.05 12.86 -6.21
CA ILE A 142 19.24 12.45 -5.07
C ILE A 142 19.57 11.00 -4.72
N LEU A 143 19.78 10.73 -3.43
CA LEU A 143 20.06 9.39 -2.93
C LEU A 143 18.85 8.47 -3.15
N SER A 144 19.13 7.26 -3.63
CA SER A 144 18.15 6.17 -3.58
C SER A 144 17.97 5.74 -2.13
N ILE A 145 16.71 5.69 -1.67
CA ILE A 145 16.35 5.16 -0.36
C ILE A 145 15.84 3.74 -0.59
N ASP A 146 16.70 2.75 -0.37
CA ASP A 146 16.45 1.32 -0.55
C ASP A 146 16.32 0.57 0.79
N TYR A 147 16.24 1.31 1.90
CA TYR A 147 16.15 0.79 3.25
C TYR A 147 15.00 1.39 4.04
N GLU A 148 14.60 0.69 5.09
CA GLU A 148 13.71 1.17 6.14
C GLU A 148 14.37 1.02 7.50
N PHE A 149 13.84 1.72 8.50
CA PHE A 149 14.30 1.66 9.87
C PHE A 149 13.35 0.79 10.68
N ILE A 150 13.90 -0.11 11.47
CA ILE A 150 13.18 -0.78 12.55
C ILE A 150 13.64 -0.11 13.84
N LEU A 151 12.85 0.86 14.31
CA LEU A 151 13.11 1.58 15.55
C LEU A 151 12.84 0.66 16.74
N ILE A 152 13.72 0.67 17.74
CA ILE A 152 13.56 -0.15 18.95
C ILE A 152 13.48 0.76 20.17
N PHE A 153 12.39 0.62 20.90
CA PHE A 153 12.14 1.35 22.14
C PHE A 153 11.95 0.36 23.28
N LYS A 154 12.39 0.72 24.48
CA LYS A 154 12.20 -0.07 25.69
C LYS A 154 11.39 0.74 26.71
N LYS A 155 10.31 0.15 27.24
CA LYS A 155 9.59 0.76 28.35
C LYS A 155 10.39 0.60 29.64
N LEU A 156 10.55 1.68 30.39
CA LEU A 156 11.30 1.66 31.65
C LEU A 156 10.65 0.75 32.70
N GLY A 157 11.47 0.28 33.65
CA GLY A 157 11.04 -0.57 34.75
C GLY A 157 11.54 -2.01 34.67
N LYS A 158 11.05 -2.85 35.59
CA LYS A 158 11.49 -4.24 35.75
C LYS A 158 10.69 -5.17 34.82
N PRO A 159 11.36 -6.01 34.00
CA PRO A 159 10.68 -6.97 33.15
C PRO A 159 9.99 -8.08 33.98
N PRO A 160 8.95 -8.72 33.42
CA PRO A 160 8.29 -9.85 34.06
C PRO A 160 9.26 -11.01 34.25
N LYS A 161 9.05 -11.79 35.32
CA LYS A 161 9.88 -12.97 35.61
C LYS A 161 9.46 -14.14 34.73
N VAL A 162 10.42 -14.73 34.04
CA VAL A 162 10.20 -15.89 33.16
C VAL A 162 10.85 -17.14 33.74
N SER A 163 10.12 -18.26 33.72
CA SER A 163 10.58 -19.55 34.25
C SER A 163 11.75 -20.11 33.42
N LYS A 164 12.58 -20.97 34.04
CA LYS A 164 13.70 -21.61 33.34
C LYS A 164 13.22 -22.46 32.15
N ALA A 165 12.08 -23.15 32.29
CA ALA A 165 11.51 -23.97 31.22
C ALA A 165 11.11 -23.13 29.99
N ILE A 166 10.49 -21.96 30.19
CA ILE A 166 10.12 -21.07 29.09
C ILE A 166 11.37 -20.45 28.43
N LYS A 167 12.38 -20.09 29.23
CA LYS A 167 13.67 -19.61 28.71
C LYS A 167 14.33 -20.65 27.81
N GLU A 168 14.32 -21.92 28.22
CA GLU A 168 14.86 -23.03 27.41
C GLU A 168 14.12 -23.16 26.08
N GLN A 169 12.79 -23.11 26.10
CA GLN A 169 11.94 -23.19 24.91
C GLN A 169 12.03 -21.96 24.00
N SER A 170 12.63 -20.87 24.46
CA SER A 170 12.78 -19.62 23.71
C SER A 170 14.21 -19.36 23.25
N LYS A 171 15.12 -20.33 23.42
CA LYS A 171 16.50 -20.19 22.97
C LYS A 171 16.57 -20.02 21.45
N MET A 172 17.49 -19.16 21.04
CA MET A 172 17.94 -19.05 19.65
C MET A 172 19.28 -19.77 19.50
N THR A 173 19.59 -20.18 18.28
CA THR A 173 20.95 -20.67 17.99
C THR A 173 21.95 -19.51 18.01
N THR A 174 23.24 -19.83 18.07
CA THR A 174 24.31 -18.82 18.02
C THR A 174 24.29 -18.05 16.70
N GLU A 175 23.95 -18.73 15.61
CA GLU A 175 23.85 -18.17 14.25
C GLU A 175 22.70 -17.18 14.18
N GLU A 176 21.52 -17.57 14.66
CA GLU A 176 20.36 -16.68 14.76
C GLU A 176 20.65 -15.46 15.63
N TRP A 177 21.34 -15.66 16.77
CA TRP A 177 21.72 -14.55 17.64
C TRP A 177 22.62 -13.54 16.90
N LYS A 178 23.67 -14.01 16.22
CA LYS A 178 24.59 -13.15 15.46
C LYS A 178 23.86 -12.44 14.31
N GLU A 179 22.96 -13.13 13.64
CA GLU A 179 22.20 -12.58 12.51
C GLU A 179 21.18 -11.52 12.98
N TYR A 180 20.40 -11.82 14.02
CA TYR A 180 19.27 -10.98 14.41
C TYR A 180 19.72 -9.75 15.22
N PHE A 181 20.76 -9.88 16.05
CA PHE A 181 21.34 -8.74 16.79
C PHE A 181 22.37 -7.94 15.97
N SER A 182 22.30 -8.01 14.64
CA SER A 182 23.02 -7.13 13.71
C SER A 182 22.25 -5.82 13.49
N GLY A 183 22.96 -4.70 13.39
CA GLY A 183 22.36 -3.40 13.06
C GLY A 183 21.89 -3.27 11.61
N HIS A 184 22.19 -4.25 10.74
CA HIS A 184 21.79 -4.26 9.33
C HIS A 184 21.19 -5.61 8.96
N TRP A 185 19.98 -5.58 8.38
CA TRP A 185 19.27 -6.76 7.91
C TRP A 185 19.07 -6.73 6.39
N TYR A 186 19.28 -7.87 5.75
CA TYR A 186 19.26 -8.01 4.30
C TYR A 186 18.31 -9.13 3.89
N PHE A 187 17.06 -8.78 3.59
CA PHE A 187 16.09 -9.71 3.01
C PHE A 187 15.07 -8.96 2.17
N GLY A 188 14.51 -9.63 1.17
CA GLY A 188 13.54 -9.05 0.25
C GLY A 188 12.22 -8.67 0.94
N GLY A 189 11.52 -7.68 0.39
CA GLY A 189 10.16 -7.37 0.81
C GLY A 189 9.17 -8.49 0.46
N ALA A 190 8.00 -8.49 1.10
CA ALA A 190 6.91 -9.40 0.71
C ALA A 190 6.39 -9.06 -0.70
N ARG A 191 6.04 -10.09 -1.49
CA ARG A 191 5.25 -9.86 -2.72
C ARG A 191 3.90 -9.28 -2.30
N GLN A 192 3.58 -8.09 -2.81
CA GLN A 192 2.29 -7.46 -2.57
C GLN A 192 1.26 -8.11 -3.49
N ASP A 193 0.44 -9.01 -2.96
CA ASP A 193 -0.76 -9.48 -3.64
C ASP A 193 -1.84 -8.40 -3.50
N GLY A 194 -2.08 -7.65 -4.58
CA GLY A 194 -3.01 -6.51 -4.58
C GLY A 194 -2.41 -5.23 -3.99
N HIS A 195 -3.23 -4.41 -3.33
CA HIS A 195 -2.85 -3.09 -2.79
C HIS A 195 -2.38 -3.14 -1.32
N ILE A 196 -2.22 -4.32 -0.73
CA ILE A 196 -1.87 -4.51 0.68
C ILE A 196 -0.40 -4.14 0.91
N ALA A 197 -0.11 -3.18 1.78
CA ALA A 197 1.25 -2.96 2.27
C ALA A 197 1.55 -3.99 3.34
N MET A 198 2.58 -4.82 3.11
CA MET A 198 3.02 -5.83 4.06
C MET A 198 4.54 -5.83 4.13
N PHE A 199 5.09 -5.84 5.34
CA PHE A 199 6.44 -6.37 5.55
C PHE A 199 6.39 -7.91 5.47
N PRO A 200 7.49 -8.58 5.10
CA PRO A 200 7.57 -10.04 5.11
C PRO A 200 7.51 -10.57 6.55
N GLU A 201 6.98 -11.80 6.72
CA GLU A 201 6.89 -12.47 8.03
C GLU A 201 8.25 -12.60 8.73
N GLU A 202 9.33 -12.63 7.96
CA GLU A 202 10.70 -12.67 8.47
C GLU A 202 11.01 -11.51 9.45
N LEU A 203 10.49 -10.31 9.20
CA LEU A 203 10.71 -9.14 10.05
C LEU A 203 10.12 -9.33 11.47
N PRO A 204 8.80 -9.57 11.65
CA PRO A 204 8.25 -9.80 12.97
C PRO A 204 8.77 -11.11 13.58
N ARG A 205 9.05 -12.15 12.78
CA ARG A 205 9.61 -13.41 13.29
C ARG A 205 10.93 -13.18 14.03
N ARG A 206 11.86 -12.40 13.45
CA ARG A 206 13.14 -12.04 14.09
C ARG A 206 12.90 -11.27 15.38
N LEU A 207 12.09 -10.21 15.33
CA LEU A 207 11.80 -9.36 16.48
C LEU A 207 11.14 -10.12 17.64
N ILE A 208 10.20 -11.01 17.34
CA ILE A 208 9.53 -11.86 18.33
C ILE A 208 10.54 -12.82 18.98
N LYS A 209 11.43 -13.44 18.20
CA LYS A 209 12.48 -14.30 18.76
C LYS A 209 13.50 -13.53 19.60
N MET A 210 13.80 -12.27 19.25
CA MET A 210 14.72 -11.43 20.01
C MET A 210 14.12 -10.93 21.33
N PHE A 211 12.82 -10.60 21.36
CA PHE A 211 12.25 -9.75 22.40
C PHE A 211 11.00 -10.28 23.09
N ALA A 212 10.51 -11.48 22.75
CA ALA A 212 9.40 -12.13 23.43
C ALA A 212 9.68 -13.61 23.72
N PHE A 213 9.29 -14.07 24.89
CA PHE A 213 9.32 -15.48 25.29
C PHE A 213 8.08 -16.23 24.82
N LYS A 214 8.18 -17.56 24.75
CA LYS A 214 7.04 -18.43 24.39
C LYS A 214 5.87 -18.22 25.35
N GLY A 215 4.66 -18.10 24.81
CA GLY A 215 3.44 -17.81 25.57
C GLY A 215 3.24 -16.34 25.96
N GLU A 216 4.18 -15.44 25.68
CA GLU A 216 3.98 -14.00 25.86
C GLU A 216 3.12 -13.40 24.74
N THR A 217 2.62 -12.18 24.95
CA THR A 217 1.65 -11.51 24.05
C THR A 217 2.33 -10.46 23.17
N VAL A 218 2.14 -10.57 21.85
CA VAL A 218 2.62 -9.64 20.83
C VAL A 218 1.46 -8.77 20.31
N LEU A 219 1.63 -7.46 20.27
CA LEU A 219 0.64 -6.52 19.74
C LEU A 219 1.07 -5.96 18.39
N ASP A 220 0.11 -5.82 17.48
CA ASP A 220 0.22 -4.98 16.28
C ASP A 220 -0.96 -3.98 16.23
N PRO A 221 -0.75 -2.68 16.54
CA PRO A 221 -1.79 -1.65 16.47
C PRO A 221 -2.20 -1.28 15.03
N PHE A 222 -1.47 -1.76 14.01
CA PHE A 222 -1.76 -1.56 12.60
C PHE A 222 -1.69 -2.90 11.87
N MET A 223 -2.53 -3.84 12.31
CA MET A 223 -2.44 -5.26 11.97
C MET A 223 -2.46 -5.51 10.46
N GLY A 224 -3.24 -4.75 9.69
CA GLY A 224 -3.44 -4.96 8.26
C GLY A 224 -3.87 -6.39 7.99
N SER A 225 -3.13 -7.07 7.13
CA SER A 225 -3.36 -8.47 6.77
C SER A 225 -2.90 -9.51 7.81
N GLY A 226 -2.47 -9.09 9.01
CA GLY A 226 -2.15 -9.99 10.13
C GLY A 226 -0.79 -10.70 10.07
N THR A 227 0.22 -10.11 9.41
CA THR A 227 1.56 -10.74 9.30
C THR A 227 2.25 -10.89 10.65
N THR A 228 2.15 -9.89 11.54
CA THR A 228 2.71 -9.98 12.91
C THR A 228 2.02 -11.08 13.72
N ASN A 229 0.69 -11.15 13.65
CA ASN A 229 -0.12 -12.15 14.34
C ASN A 229 0.25 -13.57 13.87
N LEU A 230 0.44 -13.76 12.55
CA LEU A 230 0.88 -15.03 11.98
C LEU A 230 2.26 -15.45 12.53
N ALA A 231 3.22 -14.53 12.51
CA ALA A 231 4.56 -14.80 13.04
C ALA A 231 4.54 -15.15 14.54
N ALA A 232 3.70 -14.45 15.33
CA ALA A 232 3.51 -14.75 16.74
C ALA A 232 2.91 -16.14 16.96
N MET A 233 1.89 -16.49 16.18
CA MET A 233 1.26 -17.83 16.22
C MET A 233 2.25 -18.94 15.88
N ASN A 234 3.00 -18.79 14.79
CA ASN A 234 3.99 -19.76 14.35
C ASN A 234 5.14 -19.95 15.36
N LEU A 235 5.41 -18.91 16.17
CA LEU A 235 6.38 -18.95 17.25
C LEU A 235 5.75 -19.29 18.61
N GLU A 236 4.48 -19.71 18.67
CA GLU A 236 3.79 -20.09 19.91
C GLU A 236 3.72 -18.95 20.96
N ARG A 237 3.50 -17.72 20.49
CA ARG A 237 3.16 -16.54 21.29
C ARG A 237 1.68 -16.21 21.10
N ASN A 238 1.08 -15.51 22.06
CA ASN A 238 -0.24 -14.91 21.88
C ASN A 238 -0.13 -13.68 20.98
N SER A 239 -1.22 -13.26 20.34
CA SER A 239 -1.24 -12.02 19.58
C SER A 239 -2.51 -11.21 19.77
N ILE A 240 -2.38 -9.89 19.72
CA ILE A 240 -3.49 -8.93 19.63
C ILE A 240 -3.24 -8.07 18.39
N GLY A 241 -4.23 -7.89 17.53
CA GLY A 241 -4.14 -6.99 16.38
C GLY A 241 -5.33 -6.03 16.33
N TYR A 242 -5.05 -4.72 16.16
CA TYR A 242 -6.06 -3.72 15.82
C TYR A 242 -6.05 -3.43 14.32
N GLU A 243 -7.24 -3.40 13.72
CA GLU A 243 -7.42 -3.00 12.33
C GLU A 243 -8.75 -2.24 12.19
N ILE A 244 -8.72 -1.15 11.40
CA ILE A 244 -9.88 -0.29 11.19
C ILE A 244 -10.64 -0.63 9.90
N ASN A 245 -9.98 -1.28 8.94
CA ASN A 245 -10.60 -1.74 7.70
C ASN A 245 -11.07 -3.20 7.82
N GLU A 246 -12.39 -3.38 7.81
CA GLU A 246 -13.05 -4.68 7.82
C GLU A 246 -12.55 -5.64 6.70
N GLU A 247 -12.22 -5.14 5.50
CA GLU A 247 -11.69 -5.97 4.43
C GLU A 247 -10.34 -6.60 4.79
N PHE A 248 -9.46 -5.85 5.46
CA PHE A 248 -8.18 -6.38 5.94
C PHE A 248 -8.36 -7.38 7.06
N ILE A 249 -9.37 -7.20 7.91
CA ILE A 249 -9.75 -8.19 8.92
C ILE A 249 -10.14 -9.52 8.26
N GLN A 250 -10.91 -9.49 7.17
CA GLN A 250 -11.27 -10.72 6.44
C GLN A 250 -10.04 -11.39 5.81
N ILE A 251 -9.08 -10.62 5.32
CA ILE A 251 -7.80 -11.15 4.83
C ILE A 251 -6.98 -11.77 5.96
N ALA A 252 -6.89 -11.11 7.12
CA ALA A 252 -6.19 -11.61 8.30
C ALA A 252 -6.82 -12.91 8.82
N LYS A 253 -8.15 -13.01 8.88
CA LYS A 253 -8.89 -14.23 9.25
C LYS A 253 -8.52 -15.43 8.37
N LYS A 254 -8.45 -15.21 7.05
CA LYS A 254 -8.03 -16.25 6.09
C LYS A 254 -6.57 -16.63 6.27
N LYS A 255 -5.68 -15.65 6.44
CA LYS A 255 -4.24 -15.89 6.63
C LYS A 255 -3.95 -16.69 7.91
N LEU A 256 -4.68 -16.39 8.98
CA LEU A 256 -4.59 -17.09 10.27
C LEU A 256 -5.35 -18.41 10.28
N ASN A 257 -6.02 -18.78 9.18
CA ASN A 257 -6.81 -20.00 9.06
C ASN A 257 -7.87 -20.15 10.18
N ILE A 258 -8.57 -19.05 10.50
CA ILE A 258 -9.59 -19.04 11.57
C ILE A 258 -10.81 -19.93 11.21
N GLU A 259 -11.14 -20.03 9.92
CA GLU A 259 -12.30 -20.78 9.42
C GLU A 259 -12.03 -22.29 9.25
N GLY A 260 -10.75 -22.70 9.20
CA GLY A 260 -10.38 -24.11 9.10
C GLY A 260 -10.28 -24.75 10.47
N ALA A 261 -11.28 -25.58 10.83
CA ALA A 261 -11.35 -26.47 12.00
C ALA A 261 -10.21 -26.29 13.02
N GLY A 262 -10.49 -25.57 14.11
CA GLY A 262 -9.52 -25.21 15.14
C GLY A 262 -8.57 -26.36 15.50
N GLN A 263 -7.29 -26.17 15.20
CA GLN A 263 -6.24 -27.00 15.79
C GLN A 263 -6.35 -26.80 17.32
N GLY A 264 -6.47 -27.88 18.09
CA GLY A 264 -6.76 -27.86 19.53
C GLY A 264 -5.75 -27.11 20.42
N THR A 265 -4.76 -26.44 19.83
CA THR A 265 -3.73 -25.63 20.46
C THR A 265 -3.85 -24.12 20.19
N VAL A 266 -4.84 -23.66 19.41
CA VAL A 266 -4.99 -22.23 19.05
C VAL A 266 -6.43 -21.77 19.29
N LYS A 267 -6.60 -20.66 20.01
CA LYS A 267 -7.87 -20.00 20.28
C LYS A 267 -7.92 -18.65 19.55
N TYR A 268 -9.04 -18.34 18.91
CA TYR A 268 -9.28 -17.05 18.27
C TYR A 268 -10.35 -16.26 19.00
N GLU A 269 -10.14 -14.95 19.12
CA GLU A 269 -11.11 -14.02 19.70
C GLU A 269 -11.34 -12.86 18.73
N LEU A 270 -12.60 -12.63 18.36
CA LEU A 270 -12.99 -11.52 17.51
C LEU A 270 -13.80 -10.54 18.34
N SER A 271 -13.41 -9.27 18.33
CA SER A 271 -14.10 -8.21 19.06
C SER A 271 -14.11 -6.92 18.26
N ALA A 272 -15.06 -6.04 18.57
CA ALA A 272 -15.10 -4.68 18.03
C ALA A 272 -14.91 -3.70 19.19
N ASP A 273 -14.02 -2.73 19.03
CA ASP A 273 -13.81 -1.65 19.98
C ASP A 273 -14.44 -0.37 19.43
N THR A 274 -15.14 0.37 20.30
CA THR A 274 -15.81 1.62 19.93
C THR A 274 -14.97 2.78 20.44
N ILE A 275 -14.53 3.64 19.53
CA ILE A 275 -13.79 4.85 19.89
C ILE A 275 -14.74 5.93 20.39
N ASN A 276 -14.41 6.53 21.53
CA ASN A 276 -15.06 7.74 22.04
C ASN A 276 -13.97 8.71 22.47
N LEU A 277 -13.27 9.24 21.47
CA LEU A 277 -12.06 10.03 21.64
C LEU A 277 -12.30 11.46 21.15
N ASN A 278 -12.11 12.44 22.03
CA ASN A 278 -11.91 13.82 21.59
C ASN A 278 -10.42 14.00 21.26
N ILE A 279 -10.10 13.97 19.95
CA ILE A 279 -8.72 14.02 19.46
C ILE A 279 -8.00 15.26 19.99
N ASP A 280 -8.59 16.45 19.89
CA ASP A 280 -7.95 17.70 20.32
C ASP A 280 -7.62 17.70 21.81
N GLN A 281 -8.54 17.19 22.63
CA GLN A 281 -8.35 17.07 24.07
C GLN A 281 -7.21 16.09 24.40
N GLU A 282 -7.14 14.96 23.71
CA GLU A 282 -6.10 13.96 23.94
C GLU A 282 -4.73 14.39 23.43
N LEU A 283 -4.68 15.08 22.28
CA LEU A 283 -3.48 15.73 21.78
C LEU A 283 -2.96 16.77 22.78
N GLY A 284 -3.86 17.52 23.43
CA GLY A 284 -3.50 18.46 24.49
C GLY A 284 -2.86 17.83 25.72
N LYS A 285 -3.01 16.51 25.92
CA LYS A 285 -2.40 15.76 27.02
C LYS A 285 -1.03 15.15 26.65
N LEU A 286 -0.63 15.19 25.39
CA LEU A 286 0.65 14.63 24.96
C LEU A 286 1.82 15.49 25.43
N PRO A 287 2.90 14.90 25.96
CA PRO A 287 4.10 15.63 26.34
C PRO A 287 4.86 16.17 25.12
N TYR A 288 4.66 15.57 23.94
CA TYR A 288 5.21 16.02 22.67
C TYR A 288 4.10 16.19 21.64
N ARG A 289 4.09 17.36 21.00
CA ARG A 289 3.28 17.64 19.82
C ARG A 289 4.19 18.11 18.71
N PHE A 290 4.08 17.46 17.57
CA PHE A 290 4.82 17.88 16.40
C PHE A 290 4.16 19.14 15.81
N ILE A 291 5.00 20.07 15.36
CA ILE A 291 4.61 21.27 14.62
C ILE A 291 5.44 21.24 13.33
N ASP A 292 4.79 21.31 12.17
CA ASP A 292 5.52 21.36 10.90
C ASP A 292 6.03 22.78 10.61
N TYR A 293 7.31 23.01 10.89
CA TYR A 293 7.96 24.31 10.60
C TYR A 293 8.15 24.59 9.11
N HIS A 294 7.98 23.57 8.26
CA HIS A 294 8.06 23.74 6.83
C HIS A 294 6.66 23.74 6.27
N ASN A 295 5.99 24.90 6.31
CA ASN A 295 4.73 25.09 5.58
C ASN A 295 4.95 24.75 4.11
N LEU A 296 4.34 23.65 3.68
CA LEU A 296 4.45 23.16 2.32
C LEU A 296 3.41 23.91 1.49
N ASP A 297 3.87 24.81 0.62
CA ASP A 297 3.02 25.45 -0.38
C ASP A 297 2.42 24.37 -1.28
N LYS A 298 1.22 23.91 -0.95
CA LYS A 298 0.43 23.02 -1.79
C LYS A 298 0.06 23.81 -3.05
N LYS A 299 0.94 23.78 -4.06
CA LYS A 299 0.65 24.38 -5.38
C LYS A 299 -0.53 23.69 -6.07
N VAL A 300 -0.91 22.50 -5.62
CA VAL A 300 -2.03 21.71 -6.13
C VAL A 300 -2.74 20.98 -5.00
N ASP A 301 -4.06 20.88 -5.07
CA ASP A 301 -4.89 20.11 -4.15
C ASP A 301 -4.58 18.60 -4.29
N PRO A 302 -4.15 17.89 -3.22
CA PRO A 302 -3.93 16.45 -3.25
C PRO A 302 -5.16 15.66 -3.72
N LYS A 303 -6.39 16.19 -3.55
CA LYS A 303 -7.62 15.56 -4.05
C LYS A 303 -7.73 15.53 -5.58
N GLN A 304 -6.99 16.39 -6.28
CA GLN A 304 -7.00 16.44 -7.76
C GLN A 304 -6.11 15.36 -8.39
N TYR A 305 -5.25 14.69 -7.60
CA TYR A 305 -4.40 13.61 -8.08
C TYR A 305 -4.60 12.33 -7.25
N GLN A 306 -5.14 11.27 -7.86
CA GLN A 306 -5.19 9.92 -7.29
C GLN A 306 -3.78 9.30 -7.26
N PHE A 307 -2.97 9.66 -6.26
CA PHE A 307 -1.71 8.97 -5.95
C PHE A 307 -1.78 8.25 -4.60
N GLY A 308 -2.93 7.65 -4.30
CA GLY A 308 -3.06 6.54 -3.37
C GLY A 308 -3.48 5.30 -4.17
N SER A 309 -2.92 4.14 -3.86
CA SER A 309 -3.55 2.89 -4.28
C SER A 309 -4.87 2.76 -3.54
N ARG A 310 -6.00 2.96 -4.22
CA ARG A 310 -7.35 2.84 -3.64
C ARG A 310 -7.70 1.38 -3.39
N ILE A 311 -8.15 1.06 -2.18
CA ILE A 311 -8.95 -0.15 -1.94
C ILE A 311 -10.39 0.20 -2.34
N ASP A 312 -10.64 0.24 -3.64
CA ASP A 312 -12.00 0.11 -4.12
C ASP A 312 -12.14 -1.30 -4.69
N GLY A 313 -13.10 -2.06 -4.17
CA GLY A 313 -13.60 -3.31 -4.75
C GLY A 313 -14.12 -3.18 -6.19
N GLN A 314 -14.00 -2.00 -6.80
CA GLN A 314 -14.00 -1.82 -8.24
C GLN A 314 -12.57 -1.56 -8.69
N SER A 315 -11.79 -2.63 -8.86
CA SER A 315 -10.55 -2.55 -9.63
C SER A 315 -10.83 -1.80 -10.92
N ALA A 316 -10.18 -0.64 -11.12
CA ALA A 316 -9.96 -0.16 -12.46
C ALA A 316 -9.20 -1.29 -13.14
N ARG A 317 -9.90 -2.07 -13.98
CA ARG A 317 -9.38 -3.26 -14.66
C ARG A 317 -7.93 -2.96 -15.06
N ARG A 318 -6.96 -3.72 -14.52
CA ARG A 318 -5.59 -3.71 -15.05
C ARG A 318 -5.75 -3.78 -16.57
N GLU A 319 -5.31 -2.73 -17.28
CA GLU A 319 -5.52 -2.63 -18.72
C GLU A 319 -4.81 -3.83 -19.35
N THR A 320 -5.58 -4.84 -19.76
CA THR A 320 -5.03 -6.03 -20.42
C THR A 320 -4.50 -5.61 -21.77
N TYR A 321 -3.22 -5.89 -22.01
CA TYR A 321 -2.55 -5.52 -23.25
C TYR A 321 -2.57 -6.66 -24.25
N PHE A 322 -3.00 -6.35 -25.47
CA PHE A 322 -3.05 -7.23 -26.62
C PHE A 322 -2.08 -6.74 -27.70
N SER A 323 -1.73 -7.61 -28.65
CA SER A 323 -1.16 -7.17 -29.93
C SER A 323 -2.18 -7.40 -31.03
N VAL A 324 -2.25 -6.49 -32.00
CA VAL A 324 -3.13 -6.65 -33.16
C VAL A 324 -2.51 -7.69 -34.08
N LYS A 325 -3.20 -8.82 -34.24
CA LYS A 325 -2.80 -9.93 -35.12
C LYS A 325 -3.11 -9.61 -36.58
N GLU A 326 -4.25 -8.96 -36.83
CA GLU A 326 -4.75 -8.63 -38.16
C GLU A 326 -5.70 -7.43 -38.08
N VAL A 327 -5.64 -6.51 -39.05
CA VAL A 327 -6.64 -5.46 -39.25
C VAL A 327 -7.56 -5.93 -40.38
N ILE A 328 -8.79 -6.31 -40.03
CA ILE A 328 -9.76 -6.88 -40.97
C ILE A 328 -10.41 -5.75 -41.79
N SER A 329 -10.73 -4.64 -41.12
CA SER A 329 -11.28 -3.44 -41.74
C SER A 329 -11.02 -2.22 -40.85
N PRO A 330 -11.33 -0.98 -41.28
CA PRO A 330 -11.22 0.20 -40.42
C PRO A 330 -12.07 0.12 -39.15
N GLU A 331 -13.13 -0.69 -39.16
CA GLU A 331 -13.98 -0.97 -38.00
C GLU A 331 -13.56 -2.22 -37.22
N LEU A 332 -12.82 -3.16 -37.81
CA LEU A 332 -12.61 -4.49 -37.23
C LEU A 332 -11.13 -4.86 -37.12
N ILE A 333 -10.71 -5.26 -35.91
CA ILE A 333 -9.36 -5.78 -35.66
C ILE A 333 -9.42 -7.13 -34.94
N ARG A 334 -8.48 -8.01 -35.27
CA ARG A 334 -8.25 -9.29 -34.59
C ARG A 334 -7.06 -9.16 -33.65
N LEU A 335 -7.21 -9.61 -32.41
CA LEU A 335 -6.18 -9.61 -31.39
C LEU A 335 -5.37 -10.91 -31.42
N ASN A 336 -4.28 -10.95 -30.65
CA ASN A 336 -3.39 -12.11 -30.54
C ASN A 336 -3.99 -13.34 -29.84
N ASP A 337 -5.15 -13.18 -29.21
CA ASP A 337 -5.95 -14.28 -28.65
C ASP A 337 -7.15 -14.64 -29.53
N ASP A 338 -7.09 -14.25 -30.81
CA ASP A 338 -8.06 -14.54 -31.86
C ASP A 338 -9.45 -13.89 -31.70
N ARG A 339 -9.65 -13.07 -30.68
CA ARG A 339 -10.86 -12.25 -30.54
C ARG A 339 -10.89 -11.15 -31.60
N ILE A 340 -12.04 -11.00 -32.27
CA ILE A 340 -12.32 -9.89 -33.18
C ILE A 340 -13.12 -8.84 -32.42
N VAL A 341 -12.67 -7.60 -32.43
CA VAL A 341 -13.36 -6.47 -31.79
C VAL A 341 -13.70 -5.40 -32.80
N ARG A 342 -14.82 -4.71 -32.59
CA ARG A 342 -15.29 -3.61 -33.44
C ARG A 342 -15.02 -2.26 -32.77
N LEU A 343 -14.49 -1.31 -33.53
CA LEU A 343 -14.13 0.01 -33.05
C LEU A 343 -15.39 0.88 -32.87
N ILE A 344 -15.71 1.25 -31.64
CA ILE A 344 -16.85 2.13 -31.33
C ILE A 344 -16.70 3.47 -32.05
N GLY A 345 -17.81 3.93 -32.67
CA GLY A 345 -17.94 5.26 -33.26
C GLY A 345 -17.24 5.45 -34.60
N VAL A 346 -16.66 4.40 -35.17
CA VAL A 346 -15.97 4.44 -36.47
C VAL A 346 -16.88 3.85 -37.53
N VAL A 347 -17.04 4.55 -38.66
CA VAL A 347 -17.77 4.08 -39.84
C VAL A 347 -16.85 4.07 -41.05
N GLU A 348 -16.81 2.95 -41.77
CA GLU A 348 -16.02 2.78 -42.97
C GLU A 348 -16.39 3.74 -44.11
N LYS A 349 -15.39 4.14 -44.89
CA LYS A 349 -15.56 4.93 -46.11
C LYS A 349 -15.06 4.10 -47.28
N ALA A 350 -15.98 3.52 -48.06
CA ALA A 350 -15.69 2.54 -49.09
C ALA A 350 -14.54 2.92 -50.06
N HIS A 351 -14.38 4.20 -50.37
CA HIS A 351 -13.37 4.71 -51.30
C HIS A 351 -11.94 4.85 -50.72
N ILE A 352 -11.78 4.79 -49.39
CA ILE A 352 -10.46 4.95 -48.70
C ILE A 352 -10.16 3.83 -47.69
N ASN A 353 -10.96 2.76 -47.67
CA ASN A 353 -10.79 1.64 -46.74
C ASN A 353 -9.37 1.05 -46.78
N ARG A 354 -8.73 0.98 -47.95
CA ARG A 354 -7.35 0.46 -48.08
C ARG A 354 -6.34 1.30 -47.30
N GLU A 355 -6.48 2.62 -47.35
CA GLU A 355 -5.59 3.56 -46.65
C GLU A 355 -5.83 3.53 -45.15
N ALA A 356 -7.10 3.44 -44.74
CA ALA A 356 -7.50 3.32 -43.34
C ALA A 356 -6.98 2.03 -42.69
N VAL A 357 -7.05 0.90 -43.40
CA VAL A 357 -6.46 -0.37 -42.95
C VAL A 357 -4.94 -0.26 -42.82
N GLN A 358 -4.27 0.29 -43.83
CA GLN A 358 -2.82 0.47 -43.80
C GLN A 358 -2.37 1.37 -42.63
N PHE A 359 -3.10 2.45 -42.37
CA PHE A 359 -2.87 3.33 -41.23
C PHE A 359 -2.92 2.61 -39.88
N LEU A 360 -3.94 1.76 -39.67
CA LEU A 360 -4.04 0.94 -38.46
C LEU A 360 -2.91 -0.07 -38.35
N VAL A 361 -2.57 -0.76 -39.45
CA VAL A 361 -1.44 -1.70 -39.49
C VAL A 361 -0.15 -0.99 -39.07
N ASP A 362 0.14 0.17 -39.63
CA ASP A 362 1.39 0.90 -39.33
C ASP A 362 1.42 1.45 -37.89
N LYS A 363 0.27 1.92 -37.37
CA LYS A 363 0.18 2.41 -35.99
C LYS A 363 0.26 1.30 -34.94
N THR A 364 -0.16 0.09 -35.29
CA THR A 364 -0.21 -1.05 -34.37
C THR A 364 1.00 -1.99 -34.49
N ARG A 365 1.79 -1.88 -35.58
CA ARG A 365 2.98 -2.71 -35.81
C ARG A 365 3.99 -2.57 -34.67
N GLY A 366 4.29 -3.69 -34.00
CA GLY A 366 5.21 -3.74 -32.86
C GLY A 366 4.71 -3.02 -31.60
N GLN A 367 3.45 -2.55 -31.59
CA GLN A 367 2.84 -1.87 -30.45
C GLN A 367 1.87 -2.80 -29.71
N LYS A 368 1.67 -2.54 -28.42
CA LYS A 368 0.62 -3.17 -27.63
C LYS A 368 -0.59 -2.24 -27.58
N VAL A 369 -1.79 -2.81 -27.58
CA VAL A 369 -3.07 -2.10 -27.46
C VAL A 369 -3.82 -2.53 -26.20
N PHE A 370 -4.62 -1.65 -25.63
CA PHE A 370 -5.61 -1.99 -24.61
C PHE A 370 -6.99 -1.47 -25.03
N LEU A 371 -8.03 -2.12 -24.50
CA LEU A 371 -9.41 -1.89 -24.90
C LEU A 371 -10.19 -1.25 -23.74
N LYS A 372 -11.08 -0.32 -24.07
CA LYS A 372 -12.12 0.20 -23.17
C LYS A 372 -13.47 0.07 -23.85
N SER A 373 -14.53 -0.17 -23.10
CA SER A 373 -15.90 -0.15 -23.62
C SER A 373 -16.76 0.79 -22.78
N ASP A 374 -17.84 1.33 -23.35
CA ASP A 374 -18.81 2.13 -22.60
C ASP A 374 -19.77 1.24 -21.79
N SER A 375 -20.05 0.03 -22.29
CA SER A 375 -20.92 -1.00 -21.70
C SER A 375 -20.44 -2.40 -22.15
N HIS A 376 -21.11 -3.49 -21.77
CA HIS A 376 -20.83 -4.86 -22.29
C HIS A 376 -21.59 -5.12 -23.60
N GLU A 377 -21.69 -4.12 -24.47
CA GLU A 377 -22.40 -4.23 -25.74
C GLU A 377 -21.59 -4.97 -26.82
N MET A 378 -22.31 -5.77 -27.60
CA MET A 378 -21.80 -6.54 -28.73
C MET A 378 -22.49 -6.04 -30.02
N ASP A 379 -21.82 -6.17 -31.16
CA ASP A 379 -22.46 -5.93 -32.45
C ASP A 379 -23.43 -7.05 -32.85
N GLU A 380 -24.11 -6.89 -33.98
CA GLU A 380 -25.08 -7.87 -34.54
C GLU A 380 -24.48 -9.26 -34.77
N ASN A 381 -23.14 -9.37 -34.85
CA ASN A 381 -22.40 -10.62 -35.01
C ASN A 381 -21.77 -11.11 -33.70
N ASN A 382 -22.25 -10.61 -32.55
CA ASN A 382 -21.80 -10.93 -31.21
C ASN A 382 -20.31 -10.58 -30.95
N ARG A 383 -19.80 -9.52 -31.58
CA ARG A 383 -18.41 -9.04 -31.41
C ARG A 383 -18.34 -7.87 -30.42
N PRO A 384 -17.34 -7.81 -29.54
CA PRO A 384 -17.25 -6.74 -28.54
C PRO A 384 -17.03 -5.36 -29.19
N LEU A 385 -17.82 -4.38 -28.75
CA LEU A 385 -17.64 -2.98 -29.10
C LEU A 385 -16.56 -2.35 -28.19
N CYS A 386 -15.50 -1.80 -28.78
CA CYS A 386 -14.34 -1.29 -28.04
C CYS A 386 -13.77 0.03 -28.59
N TYR A 387 -13.26 0.85 -27.67
CA TYR A 387 -12.26 1.88 -27.91
C TYR A 387 -10.87 1.29 -27.81
N VAL A 388 -10.06 1.50 -28.84
CA VAL A 388 -8.73 0.92 -28.93
C VAL A 388 -7.68 1.99 -28.67
N TYR A 389 -6.81 1.72 -27.71
CA TYR A 389 -5.70 2.60 -27.34
C TYR A 389 -4.37 1.88 -27.52
N LEU A 390 -3.36 2.56 -28.04
CA LEU A 390 -1.97 2.08 -27.95
C LEU A 390 -1.48 2.17 -26.49
N LYS A 391 -0.43 1.42 -26.14
CA LYS A 391 0.23 1.46 -24.82
C LYS A 391 0.66 2.86 -24.38
N ASN A 392 1.01 3.73 -25.32
CA ASN A 392 1.33 5.15 -25.06
C ASN A 392 0.07 6.04 -24.93
N LYS A 393 -1.12 5.44 -24.80
CA LYS A 393 -2.45 6.08 -24.68
C LYS A 393 -2.94 6.80 -25.95
N THR A 394 -2.34 6.55 -27.12
CA THR A 394 -2.88 7.03 -28.39
C THR A 394 -4.23 6.40 -28.69
N PHE A 395 -5.28 7.21 -28.83
CA PHE A 395 -6.63 6.75 -29.12
C PHE A 395 -6.83 6.53 -30.63
N LEU A 396 -6.90 5.27 -31.07
CA LEU A 396 -6.91 4.91 -32.49
C LEU A 396 -8.22 5.29 -33.19
N ASN A 397 -9.38 5.04 -32.57
CA ASN A 397 -10.69 5.39 -33.14
C ASN A 397 -10.75 6.89 -33.50
N ALA A 398 -10.32 7.76 -32.59
CA ALA A 398 -10.27 9.20 -32.85
C ALA A 398 -9.23 9.59 -33.91
N HIS A 399 -8.10 8.88 -34.00
CA HIS A 399 -7.07 9.16 -35.00
C HIS A 399 -7.53 8.83 -36.42
N LEU A 400 -8.28 7.74 -36.59
CA LEU A 400 -8.89 7.41 -37.88
C LEU A 400 -9.81 8.52 -38.39
N ILE A 401 -10.68 9.02 -37.50
CA ILE A 401 -11.63 10.08 -37.83
C ILE A 401 -10.93 11.41 -38.07
N LYS A 402 -9.96 11.76 -37.22
CA LYS A 402 -9.16 12.99 -37.37
C LYS A 402 -8.33 12.99 -38.66
N ALA A 403 -7.85 11.83 -39.10
CA ALA A 403 -7.10 11.69 -40.34
C ALA A 403 -7.99 11.66 -41.59
N GLY A 404 -9.33 11.77 -41.44
CA GLY A 404 -10.29 11.68 -42.54
C GLY A 404 -10.51 10.26 -43.08
N LEU A 405 -9.78 9.27 -42.55
CA LEU A 405 -9.74 7.88 -43.01
C LEU A 405 -10.99 7.05 -42.66
N ALA A 406 -11.81 7.55 -41.72
CA ALA A 406 -13.11 6.98 -41.39
C ALA A 406 -14.11 8.10 -41.01
N GLY A 407 -15.40 7.78 -41.07
CA GLY A 407 -16.48 8.66 -40.59
C GLY A 407 -16.83 8.40 -39.12
N PRO A 408 -17.45 9.37 -38.44
CA PRO A 408 -18.06 9.14 -37.14
C PRO A 408 -19.41 8.41 -37.31
N ASP A 409 -19.71 7.47 -36.43
CA ASP A 409 -21.08 6.94 -36.30
C ASP A 409 -21.99 8.06 -35.77
N THR A 410 -23.05 8.36 -36.51
CA THR A 410 -24.03 9.41 -36.19
C THR A 410 -25.33 8.85 -35.62
N VAL A 411 -25.55 7.53 -35.74
CA VAL A 411 -26.79 6.84 -35.39
C VAL A 411 -26.73 6.36 -33.93
N SER A 412 -25.62 5.76 -33.52
CA SER A 412 -25.47 5.20 -32.17
C SER A 412 -25.10 6.28 -31.14
N GLU A 413 -25.56 6.10 -29.89
CA GLU A 413 -25.10 6.87 -28.73
C GLU A 413 -23.86 6.23 -28.11
N TYR A 414 -22.80 7.01 -27.90
CA TYR A 414 -21.54 6.53 -27.30
C TYR A 414 -20.76 7.70 -26.69
N LYS A 415 -19.93 7.42 -25.68
CA LYS A 415 -19.29 8.43 -24.82
C LYS A 415 -18.50 9.51 -25.54
N TYR A 416 -17.88 9.17 -26.68
CA TYR A 416 -17.05 10.12 -27.45
C TYR A 416 -17.72 10.67 -28.71
N ARG A 417 -19.05 10.54 -28.85
CA ARG A 417 -19.81 10.98 -30.04
C ARG A 417 -19.54 12.43 -30.43
N ASP A 418 -19.73 13.37 -29.51
CA ASP A 418 -19.48 14.81 -29.76
C ASP A 418 -18.04 15.10 -30.18
N LYS A 419 -17.08 14.36 -29.61
CA LYS A 419 -15.66 14.49 -29.96
C LYS A 419 -15.41 14.00 -31.38
N PHE A 420 -16.01 12.90 -31.79
CA PHE A 420 -15.85 12.32 -33.12
C PHE A 420 -16.48 13.20 -34.19
N LEU A 421 -17.66 13.76 -33.93
CA LEU A 421 -18.31 14.74 -34.82
C LEU A 421 -17.45 16.00 -35.02
N LYS A 422 -16.87 16.55 -33.94
CA LYS A 422 -15.95 17.70 -34.02
C LYS A 422 -14.67 17.38 -34.80
N LEU A 423 -14.09 16.20 -34.59
CA LEU A 423 -12.87 15.78 -35.32
C LEU A 423 -13.14 15.57 -36.81
N ALA A 424 -14.30 15.02 -37.15
CA ALA A 424 -14.71 14.85 -38.55
C ALA A 424 -14.90 16.20 -39.25
N ALA A 425 -15.48 17.19 -38.57
CA ALA A 425 -15.67 18.55 -39.10
C ALA A 425 -14.34 19.31 -39.31
N GLN A 426 -13.27 18.93 -38.61
CA GLN A 426 -11.93 19.52 -38.76
C GLN A 426 -11.07 18.82 -39.82
N ALA A 427 -11.47 17.62 -40.25
CA ALA A 427 -10.79 16.82 -41.25
C ALA A 427 -11.39 17.01 -42.67
N GLY A 428 -12.48 17.78 -42.77
CA GLY A 428 -13.20 18.09 -44.01
C GLY A 428 -12.73 19.37 -44.68
#